data_AF-A0A1Q9P7G8-F1
#
_entry.id   AF-A0A1Q9P7G8-F1
#
_cell.length_a   1.000
_cell.length_b   1.000
_cell.length_c   1.000
_cell.angle_alpha   90.00
_cell.angle_beta   90.00
_cell.angle_gamma   90.00
#
_symmetry.space_group_name_H-M   'P 1'
#
loop_
_entity.id
_entity.type
_entity.pdbx_description
1 polymer ?
#
loop_
_entity_poly.entity_id
_entity_poly.type
_entity_poly.pdbx_seq_one_letter_code
_entity_poly.pdbx_strand_id
1 'polypeptide(L)'
;MAVYFQKREVVVPGQLLAEGRYRSSFGTYDEDGKIFSSLVGLAELRGNTVKVVALEGAYIPKEGDLVIGTITLVAGNNWKINIGGPYGASLHANNALRRPYSDDISEYMDMGDVIAAEVIAFDRGSGPFLGMKGRGLRVLQGGMILEVSPAKIPRIIGRRGSMINMINDHLNIETMVGQNGRIWIRASSTEVLRLAIKAFTTIEAQAHTSRLTDRISEMLVEEMAKIKSSSEPEEEIEPEEVKVPDASSEVEETIPETPDEVESEPEPEVEPELEVVTEAEEEKPAEVEAEAEVKEEEDEKQTEEVSE
;
A
#
# COMPACT_ATOMS: atom_id res chain seq x y z
N MET A 1 -0.40 43.28 9.04
CA MET A 1 -0.68 42.07 8.24
C MET A 1 0.38 42.04 7.16
N ALA A 2 1.41 41.22 7.35
CA ALA A 2 2.58 41.18 6.50
C ALA A 2 2.92 39.71 6.16
N VAL A 3 3.42 39.50 4.95
CA VAL A 3 3.91 38.20 4.47
C VAL A 3 5.36 38.38 4.09
N TYR A 4 6.22 37.50 4.59
CA TYR A 4 7.68 37.61 4.51
C TYR A 4 8.30 36.61 3.53
N PHE A 5 7.49 35.95 2.68
CA PHE A 5 7.96 35.00 1.66
C PHE A 5 7.32 35.27 0.29
N GLN A 6 8.02 34.89 -0.77
CA GLN A 6 7.51 34.88 -2.13
C GLN A 6 6.80 33.56 -2.45
N LYS A 7 5.84 33.59 -3.40
CA LYS A 7 5.07 32.39 -3.77
C LYS A 7 6.00 31.27 -4.25
N ARG A 8 5.96 30.11 -3.57
CA ARG A 8 6.82 28.93 -3.83
C ARG A 8 8.31 29.18 -3.57
N GLU A 9 8.63 30.06 -2.62
CA GLU A 9 9.97 30.18 -2.07
C GLU A 9 10.29 28.95 -1.19
N VAL A 10 11.56 28.53 -1.23
CA VAL A 10 12.06 27.48 -0.35
C VAL A 10 12.29 28.08 1.02
N VAL A 11 11.66 27.51 2.05
CA VAL A 11 11.74 27.95 3.43
C VAL A 11 12.37 26.89 4.31
N VAL A 12 12.94 27.33 5.43
CA VAL A 12 13.57 26.47 6.43
C VAL A 12 12.83 26.54 7.77
N PRO A 13 12.92 25.51 8.63
CA PRO A 13 12.35 25.54 9.97
C PRO A 13 12.81 26.77 10.76
N GLY A 14 11.90 27.42 11.47
CA GLY A 14 12.13 28.65 12.24
C GLY A 14 12.07 29.94 11.40
N GLN A 15 11.91 29.87 10.08
CA GLN A 15 11.74 31.06 9.26
C GLN A 15 10.35 31.69 9.47
N LEU A 16 10.32 33.01 9.68
CA LEU A 16 9.09 33.80 9.78
C LEU A 16 8.41 33.88 8.40
N LEU A 17 7.15 33.45 8.32
CA LEU A 17 6.38 33.42 7.08
C LEU A 17 5.36 34.57 7.02
N ALA A 18 4.61 34.78 8.10
CA ALA A 18 3.55 35.78 8.10
C ALA A 18 3.26 36.30 9.50
N GLU A 19 2.70 37.50 9.59
CA GLU A 19 2.34 38.16 10.84
C GLU A 19 0.97 38.85 10.75
N GLY A 20 0.17 38.69 11.80
CA GLY A 20 -1.17 39.23 11.93
C GLY A 20 -2.24 38.15 11.80
N ARG A 21 -3.39 38.48 11.18
CA ARG A 21 -4.55 37.57 11.15
C ARG A 21 -4.44 36.44 10.14
N TYR A 22 -3.28 35.80 9.99
CA TYR A 22 -3.14 34.60 9.16
C TYR A 22 -3.43 33.35 9.98
N ARG A 23 -3.77 32.25 9.31
CA ARG A 23 -3.94 30.93 9.94
C ARG A 23 -2.79 30.01 9.58
N SER A 24 -2.21 29.37 10.58
CA SER A 24 -1.26 28.27 10.39
C SER A 24 -1.97 27.03 9.84
N SER A 25 -1.26 26.27 9.04
CA SER A 25 -1.69 24.99 8.48
C SER A 25 -0.53 24.00 8.51
N PHE A 26 -0.62 22.94 7.70
CA PHE A 26 0.41 21.91 7.61
C PHE A 26 1.80 22.50 7.34
N GLY A 27 2.78 22.06 8.13
CA GLY A 27 4.18 22.49 8.03
C GLY A 27 4.48 23.87 8.61
N THR A 28 3.54 24.45 9.37
CA THR A 28 3.71 25.73 10.05
C THR A 28 3.22 25.66 11.49
N TYR A 29 3.71 26.55 12.34
CA TYR A 29 3.23 26.74 13.70
C TYR A 29 3.04 28.23 13.99
N ASP A 30 2.16 28.53 14.93
CA ASP A 30 1.91 29.89 15.40
C ASP A 30 2.59 30.10 16.75
N GLU A 31 3.30 31.20 16.89
CA GLU A 31 3.94 31.64 18.13
C GLU A 31 3.79 33.16 18.23
N ASP A 32 3.11 33.64 19.28
CA ASP A 32 2.85 35.06 19.55
C ASP A 32 2.22 35.85 18.35
N GLY A 33 1.33 35.21 17.58
CA GLY A 33 0.68 35.86 16.42
C GLY A 33 1.58 36.02 15.20
N LYS A 34 2.72 35.31 15.20
CA LYS A 34 3.63 35.12 14.08
C LYS A 34 3.59 33.67 13.65
N ILE A 35 3.60 33.45 12.34
CA ILE A 35 3.60 32.11 11.76
C ILE A 35 5.00 31.79 11.29
N PHE A 36 5.54 30.68 11.79
CA PHE A 36 6.85 30.16 11.44
C PHE A 36 6.73 28.84 10.67
N SER A 37 7.75 28.52 9.88
CA SER A 37 7.86 27.20 9.24
C SER A 37 8.36 26.15 10.24
N SER A 38 7.76 24.96 10.26
CA SER A 38 8.31 23.80 10.99
C SER A 38 9.07 22.83 10.08
N LEU A 39 8.95 22.98 8.75
CA LEU A 39 9.51 22.05 7.76
C LEU A 39 10.38 22.78 6.74
N VAL A 40 11.29 22.03 6.11
CA VAL A 40 11.96 22.49 4.88
C VAL A 40 11.01 22.26 3.70
N GLY A 41 10.60 23.31 3.01
CA GLY A 41 9.49 23.19 2.07
C GLY A 41 9.28 24.39 1.16
N LEU A 42 8.27 24.31 0.31
CA LEU A 42 7.78 25.42 -0.49
C LEU A 42 6.62 26.10 0.24
N ALA A 43 6.79 27.38 0.57
CA ALA A 43 5.73 28.14 1.22
C ALA A 43 4.65 28.56 0.21
N GLU A 44 3.39 28.30 0.57
CA GLU A 44 2.21 28.69 -0.20
C GLU A 44 1.21 29.43 0.69
N LEU A 45 0.80 30.63 0.27
CA LEU A 45 -0.34 31.34 0.84
C LEU A 45 -1.59 31.03 0.01
N ARG A 46 -2.64 30.49 0.64
CA ARG A 46 -3.97 30.30 0.01
C ARG A 46 -5.01 31.06 0.81
N GLY A 47 -5.49 32.17 0.25
CA GLY A 47 -6.40 33.07 0.95
C GLY A 47 -5.73 33.63 2.21
N ASN A 48 -6.16 33.17 3.37
CA ASN A 48 -5.62 33.58 4.67
C ASN A 48 -4.87 32.46 5.41
N THR A 49 -4.61 31.34 4.74
CA THR A 49 -3.97 30.17 5.32
C THR A 49 -2.57 30.00 4.73
N VAL A 50 -1.56 29.96 5.60
CA VAL A 50 -0.17 29.71 5.24
C VAL A 50 0.08 28.21 5.40
N LYS A 51 0.62 27.57 4.37
CA LYS A 51 1.06 26.18 4.44
C LYS A 51 2.46 26.05 3.86
N VAL A 52 3.18 25.02 4.30
CA VAL A 52 4.48 24.65 3.75
C VAL A 52 4.36 23.25 3.18
N VAL A 53 4.63 23.12 1.87
CA VAL A 53 4.69 21.82 1.19
C VAL A 53 6.09 21.27 1.38
N ALA A 54 6.23 20.22 2.18
CA ALA A 54 7.52 19.61 2.47
C ALA A 54 8.23 19.15 1.18
N LEU A 55 9.56 19.35 1.10
CA LEU A 55 10.35 18.83 -0.01
C LEU A 55 10.62 17.32 0.13
N GLU A 56 10.70 16.86 1.37
CA GLU A 56 10.87 15.46 1.81
C GLU A 56 10.14 15.25 3.13
N GLY A 57 9.78 14.01 3.45
CA GLY A 57 9.15 13.64 4.71
C GLY A 57 8.33 12.37 4.61
N ALA A 58 7.96 11.84 5.78
CA ALA A 58 7.06 10.70 5.89
C ALA A 58 5.61 11.09 5.57
N TYR A 59 4.82 10.11 5.16
CA TYR A 59 3.39 10.29 4.94
C TYR A 59 2.66 10.49 6.28
N ILE A 60 1.87 11.56 6.36
CA ILE A 60 0.95 11.82 7.47
C ILE A 60 -0.47 11.68 6.93
N PRO A 61 -1.26 10.70 7.41
CA PRO A 61 -2.59 10.43 6.89
C PRO A 61 -3.53 11.63 7.01
N LYS A 62 -4.37 11.83 6.01
CA LYS A 62 -5.50 12.77 6.04
C LYS A 62 -6.77 12.07 5.57
N GLU A 63 -7.90 12.51 6.09
CA GLU A 63 -9.20 12.01 5.68
C GLU A 63 -9.41 12.24 4.17
N GLY A 64 -9.89 11.20 3.48
CA GLY A 64 -10.07 11.19 2.03
C GLY A 64 -8.83 10.83 1.20
N ASP A 65 -7.68 10.58 1.85
CA ASP A 65 -6.49 10.15 1.11
C ASP A 65 -6.63 8.68 0.65
N LEU A 66 -6.39 8.45 -0.64
CA LEU A 66 -6.21 7.11 -1.20
C LEU A 66 -4.82 6.59 -0.81
N VAL A 67 -4.74 5.41 -0.21
CA VAL A 67 -3.50 4.76 0.24
C VAL A 67 -3.41 3.32 -0.25
N ILE A 68 -2.18 2.88 -0.51
CA ILE A 68 -1.88 1.48 -0.83
C ILE A 68 -1.12 0.87 0.33
N GLY A 69 -1.65 -0.21 0.91
CA GLY A 69 -1.08 -0.84 2.09
C GLY A 69 -0.95 -2.34 1.96
N THR A 70 -0.10 -2.94 2.79
CA THR A 70 0.04 -4.39 2.90
C THR A 70 -0.54 -4.85 4.23
N ILE A 71 -1.32 -5.92 4.21
CA ILE A 71 -1.91 -6.50 5.42
C ILE A 71 -0.79 -7.16 6.23
N THR A 72 -0.64 -6.72 7.48
CA THR A 72 0.38 -7.23 8.40
C THR A 72 -0.18 -8.26 9.37
N LEU A 73 -1.45 -8.14 9.74
CA LEU A 73 -2.09 -9.02 10.72
C LEU A 73 -3.60 -9.02 10.52
N VAL A 74 -4.20 -10.20 10.63
CA VAL A 74 -5.65 -10.39 10.73
C VAL A 74 -5.99 -10.63 12.20
N ALA A 75 -6.90 -9.84 12.79
CA ALA A 75 -7.25 -9.91 14.21
C ALA A 75 -8.76 -9.75 14.41
N GLY A 76 -9.46 -10.87 14.63
CA GLY A 76 -10.91 -10.89 14.78
C GLY A 76 -11.59 -10.30 13.54
N ASN A 77 -12.38 -9.23 13.71
CA ASN A 77 -13.07 -8.52 12.62
C ASN A 77 -12.29 -7.31 12.06
N ASN A 78 -10.98 -7.23 12.31
CA ASN A 78 -10.12 -6.13 11.89
C ASN A 78 -8.86 -6.64 11.20
N TRP A 79 -8.48 -5.96 10.11
CA TRP A 79 -7.15 -6.09 9.50
C TRP A 79 -6.26 -4.93 9.95
N LYS A 80 -5.03 -5.24 10.35
CA LYS A 80 -3.96 -4.25 10.52
C LYS A 80 -3.16 -4.16 9.23
N ILE A 81 -2.98 -2.95 8.74
CA ILE A 81 -2.36 -2.66 7.45
C ILE A 81 -1.19 -1.70 7.63
N ASN A 82 -0.06 -2.02 7.00
CA ASN A 82 1.08 -1.12 6.90
C ASN A 82 0.93 -0.19 5.70
N ILE A 83 0.88 1.11 5.96
CA ILE A 83 0.75 2.17 4.95
C ILE A 83 2.05 2.98 4.74
N GLY A 84 3.18 2.59 5.32
CA GLY A 84 4.48 3.28 5.12
C GLY A 84 4.63 4.61 5.85
N GLY A 85 3.78 4.89 6.85
CA GLY A 85 3.88 6.04 7.75
C GLY A 85 4.26 5.64 9.18
N PRO A 86 4.33 6.59 10.12
CA PRO A 86 4.62 6.30 11.52
C PRO A 86 3.47 5.57 12.25
N TYR A 87 2.28 5.54 11.64
CA TYR A 87 1.09 4.92 12.21
C TYR A 87 0.70 3.68 11.40
N GLY A 88 0.42 2.58 12.10
CA GLY A 88 -0.27 1.41 11.53
C GLY A 88 -1.75 1.72 11.30
N ALA A 89 -2.31 1.24 10.20
CA ALA A 89 -3.71 1.47 9.86
C ALA A 89 -4.58 0.29 10.26
N SER A 90 -5.87 0.56 10.53
CA SER A 90 -6.87 -0.47 10.80
C SER A 90 -8.02 -0.42 9.80
N LEU A 91 -8.49 -1.59 9.37
CA LEU A 91 -9.64 -1.74 8.48
C LEU A 91 -10.61 -2.73 9.11
N HIS A 92 -11.82 -2.27 9.37
CA HIS A 92 -12.88 -3.11 9.91
C HIS A 92 -13.63 -3.84 8.80
N ALA A 93 -14.02 -5.11 9.04
CA ALA A 93 -14.78 -5.94 8.10
C ALA A 93 -16.01 -5.22 7.53
N ASN A 94 -16.83 -4.60 8.38
CA ASN A 94 -17.95 -3.76 7.97
C ASN A 94 -17.61 -2.63 6.97
N ASN A 95 -16.39 -2.11 6.95
CA ASN A 95 -15.95 -1.03 6.06
C ASN A 95 -15.27 -1.53 4.79
N ALA A 96 -14.97 -2.83 4.71
CA ALA A 96 -14.41 -3.48 3.53
C ALA A 96 -15.45 -4.30 2.77
N LEU A 97 -16.23 -5.11 3.48
CA LEU A 97 -17.15 -6.10 2.92
C LEU A 97 -18.61 -5.62 3.00
N ARG A 98 -19.43 -6.16 2.09
CA ARG A 98 -20.89 -6.01 2.15
C ARG A 98 -21.47 -7.20 2.90
N ARG A 99 -22.40 -6.95 3.82
CA ARG A 99 -23.08 -8.02 4.57
C ARG A 99 -24.04 -8.80 3.66
N PRO A 100 -24.24 -10.11 3.90
CA PRO A 100 -23.54 -10.95 4.88
C PRO A 100 -22.13 -11.35 4.41
N TYR A 101 -21.20 -11.52 5.35
CA TYR A 101 -19.84 -12.05 5.12
C TYR A 101 -19.53 -13.13 6.17
N SER A 102 -18.59 -14.03 5.88
CA SER A 102 -18.17 -15.15 6.77
C SER A 102 -17.64 -14.63 8.11
N ASP A 103 -17.76 -15.44 9.17
CA ASP A 103 -17.17 -15.11 10.47
C ASP A 103 -15.63 -15.10 10.40
N ASP A 104 -15.04 -15.91 9.50
CA ASP A 104 -13.62 -15.85 9.18
C ASP A 104 -13.36 -14.83 8.08
N ILE A 105 -12.82 -13.67 8.48
CA ILE A 105 -12.49 -12.60 7.53
C ILE A 105 -11.21 -12.88 6.73
N SER A 106 -10.40 -13.85 7.17
CA SER A 106 -9.13 -14.22 6.54
C SER A 106 -9.34 -14.82 5.14
N GLU A 107 -10.52 -15.41 4.90
CA GLU A 107 -10.93 -15.94 3.59
C GLU A 107 -10.98 -14.86 2.49
N TYR A 108 -11.16 -13.59 2.86
CA TYR A 108 -11.27 -12.48 1.92
C TYR A 108 -9.94 -11.78 1.66
N MET A 109 -9.12 -11.67 2.70
CA MET A 109 -7.90 -10.87 2.74
C MET A 109 -6.99 -11.43 3.83
N ASP A 110 -5.81 -11.90 3.44
CA ASP A 110 -4.85 -12.54 4.33
C ASP A 110 -3.56 -11.69 4.48
N MET A 111 -2.69 -12.12 5.38
CA MET A 111 -1.38 -11.50 5.59
C MET A 111 -0.56 -11.50 4.31
N GLY A 112 0.04 -10.35 4.00
CA GLY A 112 0.82 -10.13 2.78
C GLY A 112 0.02 -9.57 1.61
N ASP A 113 -1.32 -9.63 1.66
CA ASP A 113 -2.15 -9.05 0.61
C ASP A 113 -2.01 -7.53 0.55
N VAL A 114 -2.02 -7.02 -0.68
CA VAL A 114 -1.91 -5.59 -0.97
C VAL A 114 -3.30 -5.04 -1.23
N ILE A 115 -3.66 -3.96 -0.56
CA ILE A 115 -4.97 -3.33 -0.71
C ILE A 115 -4.85 -1.86 -1.09
N ALA A 116 -5.78 -1.41 -1.92
CA ALA A 116 -6.07 0.00 -2.12
C ALA A 116 -7.27 0.40 -1.26
N ALA A 117 -7.06 1.34 -0.34
CA ALA A 117 -8.07 1.79 0.62
C ALA A 117 -8.04 3.32 0.77
N GLU A 118 -9.11 3.86 1.32
CA GLU A 118 -9.25 5.30 1.60
C GLU A 118 -9.23 5.53 3.11
N VAL A 119 -8.57 6.59 3.56
CA VAL A 119 -8.58 7.00 4.97
C VAL A 119 -9.93 7.64 5.30
N ILE A 120 -10.74 6.97 6.11
CA ILE A 120 -12.05 7.50 6.55
C ILE A 120 -11.87 8.51 7.69
N ALA A 121 -11.05 8.14 8.67
CA ALA A 121 -10.81 8.92 9.87
C ALA A 121 -9.35 8.74 10.30
N PHE A 122 -8.77 9.78 10.90
CA PHE A 122 -7.42 9.71 11.43
C PHE A 122 -7.36 10.33 12.82
N ASP A 123 -6.96 9.51 13.79
CA ASP A 123 -6.59 9.97 15.13
C ASP A 123 -5.11 9.65 15.41
N ARG A 124 -4.44 10.52 16.17
CA ARG A 124 -3.01 10.37 16.47
C ARG A 124 -2.73 9.26 17.48
N GLY A 125 -3.70 8.93 18.35
CA GLY A 125 -3.55 7.87 19.34
C GLY A 125 -3.88 6.50 18.76
N SER A 126 -5.02 6.38 18.08
CA SER A 126 -5.47 5.11 17.50
C SER A 126 -4.84 4.77 16.13
N GLY A 127 -4.37 5.79 15.40
CA GLY A 127 -3.92 5.66 14.02
C GLY A 127 -5.07 5.84 13.00
N PRO A 128 -4.78 5.68 11.70
CA PRO A 128 -5.77 5.84 10.64
C PRO A 128 -6.73 4.65 10.53
N PHE A 129 -8.00 4.96 10.36
CA PHE A 129 -9.07 4.02 10.02
C PHE A 129 -9.34 4.06 8.52
N LEU A 130 -9.31 2.88 7.89
CA LEU A 130 -9.46 2.73 6.45
C LEU A 130 -10.86 2.24 6.06
N GLY A 131 -11.20 2.45 4.80
CA GLY A 131 -12.39 1.91 4.14
C GLY A 131 -12.08 1.41 2.73
N MET A 132 -12.86 0.44 2.25
CA MET A 132 -12.76 -0.07 0.87
C MET A 132 -14.09 0.00 0.10
N LYS A 133 -15.10 0.71 0.61
CA LYS A 133 -16.41 0.87 -0.07
C LYS A 133 -16.42 1.91 -1.21
N GLY A 134 -15.32 2.64 -1.38
CA GLY A 134 -15.15 3.69 -2.39
C GLY A 134 -14.89 3.15 -3.80
N ARG A 135 -14.92 4.05 -4.79
CA ARG A 135 -14.67 3.70 -6.19
C ARG A 135 -13.18 3.41 -6.40
N GLY A 136 -12.87 2.26 -6.99
CA GLY A 136 -11.49 1.86 -7.30
C GLY A 136 -10.73 1.25 -6.12
N LEU A 137 -11.35 1.17 -4.93
CA LEU A 137 -10.78 0.50 -3.77
C LEU A 137 -10.99 -1.02 -3.91
N ARG A 138 -9.91 -1.79 -3.82
CA ARG A 138 -9.91 -3.23 -4.02
C ARG A 138 -8.61 -3.85 -3.53
N VAL A 139 -8.61 -5.17 -3.39
CA VAL A 139 -7.37 -5.94 -3.28
C VAL A 139 -6.63 -5.86 -4.61
N LEU A 140 -5.35 -5.48 -4.56
CA LEU A 140 -4.51 -5.31 -5.72
C LEU A 140 -3.80 -6.62 -6.02
N GLN A 141 -4.27 -7.32 -7.06
CA GLN A 141 -3.69 -8.58 -7.49
C GLN A 141 -2.76 -8.38 -8.69
N GLY A 142 -1.58 -8.99 -8.60
CA GLY A 142 -0.51 -8.87 -9.60
C GLY A 142 0.10 -7.47 -9.67
N GLY A 143 0.93 -7.24 -10.68
CA GLY A 143 1.67 -5.99 -10.83
C GLY A 143 2.82 -5.85 -9.83
N MET A 144 3.32 -4.63 -9.67
CA MET A 144 4.42 -4.29 -8.78
C MET A 144 4.12 -3.00 -8.04
N ILE A 145 4.59 -2.91 -6.79
CA ILE A 145 4.55 -1.68 -6.00
C ILE A 145 5.91 -0.99 -6.12
N LEU A 146 5.87 0.29 -6.47
CA LEU A 146 7.00 1.20 -6.40
C LEU A 146 6.80 2.13 -5.20
N GLU A 147 7.81 2.20 -4.35
CA GLU A 147 7.86 3.17 -3.26
C GLU A 147 8.59 4.43 -3.72
N VAL A 148 7.98 5.58 -3.48
CA VAL A 148 8.50 6.92 -3.79
C VAL A 148 8.24 7.84 -2.59
N SER A 149 8.98 8.93 -2.50
CA SER A 149 8.73 9.91 -1.44
C SER A 149 7.30 10.49 -1.53
N PRO A 150 6.50 10.45 -0.44
CA PRO A 150 5.14 11.01 -0.41
C PRO A 150 5.09 12.49 -0.82
N ALA A 151 6.15 13.24 -0.53
CA ALA A 151 6.28 14.65 -0.92
C ALA A 151 6.29 14.87 -2.44
N LYS A 152 6.69 13.86 -3.23
CA LYS A 152 6.79 13.94 -4.69
C LYS A 152 5.52 13.43 -5.40
N ILE A 153 4.58 12.79 -4.70
CA ILE A 153 3.32 12.28 -5.29
C ILE A 153 2.52 13.35 -6.06
N PRO A 154 2.31 14.58 -5.54
CA PRO A 154 1.60 15.61 -6.31
C PRO A 154 2.31 15.99 -7.63
N ARG A 155 3.64 15.85 -7.68
CA ARG A 155 4.43 16.09 -8.89
C ARG A 155 4.25 14.97 -9.91
N ILE A 156 4.23 13.72 -9.45
CA ILE A 156 4.05 12.52 -10.27
C ILE A 156 2.66 12.48 -10.90
N ILE A 157 1.61 12.81 -10.15
CA ILE A 157 0.24 12.91 -10.70
C ILE A 157 0.17 14.05 -11.74
N GLY A 158 0.86 15.17 -11.46
CA GLY A 158 0.87 16.34 -12.30
C GLY A 158 -0.43 17.16 -12.20
N ARG A 159 -0.49 18.28 -12.92
CA ARG A 159 -1.67 19.15 -12.90
C ARG A 159 -2.86 18.41 -13.50
N ARG A 160 -3.94 18.23 -12.72
CA ARG A 160 -5.16 17.50 -13.13
C ARG A 160 -4.90 16.08 -13.65
N GLY A 161 -3.86 15.40 -13.15
CA GLY A 161 -3.53 14.04 -13.60
C GLY A 161 -2.83 13.96 -14.96
N SER A 162 -2.37 15.09 -15.52
CA SER A 162 -1.76 15.10 -16.87
C SER A 162 -0.52 14.21 -17.00
N MET A 163 0.31 14.09 -15.95
CA MET A 163 1.56 13.34 -16.04
C MET A 163 1.31 11.84 -15.93
N ILE A 164 0.47 11.40 -15.00
CA ILE A 164 0.12 9.99 -14.86
C ILE A 164 -0.68 9.48 -16.07
N ASN A 165 -1.64 10.26 -16.57
CA ASN A 165 -2.42 9.86 -17.74
C ASN A 165 -1.52 9.74 -18.98
N MET A 166 -0.59 10.68 -19.17
CA MET A 166 0.39 10.60 -20.26
C MET A 166 1.20 9.30 -20.21
N ILE A 167 1.73 8.91 -19.03
CA ILE A 167 2.48 7.67 -18.88
C ILE A 167 1.58 6.45 -19.17
N ASN A 168 0.36 6.45 -18.65
CA ASN A 168 -0.59 5.36 -18.85
C ASN A 168 -0.99 5.22 -20.32
N ASP A 169 -1.20 6.32 -21.03
CA ASP A 169 -1.58 6.33 -22.44
C ASP A 169 -0.41 5.88 -23.33
N HIS A 170 0.83 6.30 -23.02
CA HIS A 170 2.01 5.89 -23.78
C HIS A 170 2.38 4.43 -23.57
N LEU A 171 2.25 3.91 -22.35
CA LEU A 171 2.67 2.54 -22.00
C LEU A 171 1.51 1.53 -22.00
N ASN A 172 0.26 2.00 -22.11
CA ASN A 172 -0.96 1.21 -22.01
C ASN A 172 -0.98 0.32 -20.73
N ILE A 173 -0.70 0.96 -19.59
CA ILE A 173 -0.61 0.31 -18.27
C ILE A 173 -1.73 0.78 -17.34
N GLU A 174 -2.07 -0.05 -16.35
CA GLU A 174 -2.94 0.35 -15.25
C GLU A 174 -2.08 0.75 -14.05
N THR A 175 -2.30 1.95 -13.52
CA THR A 175 -1.57 2.44 -12.34
C THR A 175 -2.50 3.00 -11.30
N MET A 176 -2.16 2.80 -10.03
CA MET A 176 -2.81 3.46 -8.90
C MET A 176 -1.78 4.14 -8.03
N VAL A 177 -2.00 5.41 -7.71
CA VAL A 177 -1.07 6.21 -6.92
C VAL A 177 -1.69 6.51 -5.56
N GLY A 178 -1.09 5.96 -4.50
CA GLY A 178 -1.41 6.30 -3.12
C GLY A 178 -0.72 7.60 -2.68
N GLN A 179 -1.39 8.39 -1.86
CA GLN A 179 -0.81 9.59 -1.22
C GLN A 179 0.33 9.23 -0.26
N ASN A 180 0.39 7.97 0.18
CA ASN A 180 1.42 7.43 1.04
C ASN A 180 2.76 7.12 0.34
N GLY A 181 2.94 7.53 -0.91
CA GLY A 181 4.19 7.29 -1.62
C GLY A 181 4.27 5.90 -2.25
N ARG A 182 3.18 5.12 -2.28
CA ARG A 182 3.16 3.81 -2.92
C ARG A 182 2.38 3.88 -4.23
N ILE A 183 3.00 3.40 -5.30
CA ILE A 183 2.43 3.38 -6.64
C ILE A 183 2.32 1.92 -7.06
N TRP A 184 1.11 1.45 -7.31
CA TRP A 184 0.89 0.14 -7.91
C TRP A 184 0.87 0.27 -9.42
N ILE A 185 1.61 -0.60 -10.10
CA ILE A 185 1.78 -0.61 -11.55
C ILE A 185 1.49 -2.01 -12.06
N ARG A 186 0.54 -2.13 -12.99
CA ARG A 186 0.24 -3.37 -13.70
C ARG A 186 0.44 -3.16 -15.20
N ALA A 187 1.34 -3.95 -15.76
CA ALA A 187 1.69 -3.94 -17.17
C ALA A 187 1.58 -5.34 -17.76
N SER A 188 1.31 -5.44 -19.06
CA SER A 188 1.22 -6.72 -19.77
C SER A 188 2.58 -7.37 -20.06
N SER A 189 3.65 -6.56 -20.13
CA SER A 189 5.02 -7.01 -20.39
C SER A 189 5.98 -6.49 -19.33
N THR A 190 6.97 -7.32 -18.98
CA THR A 190 8.05 -6.97 -18.05
C THR A 190 8.90 -5.79 -18.55
N GLU A 191 9.05 -5.62 -19.86
CA GLU A 191 9.82 -4.51 -20.44
C GLU A 191 9.10 -3.18 -20.23
N VAL A 192 7.79 -3.16 -20.46
CA VAL A 192 6.93 -2.01 -20.20
C VAL A 192 6.92 -1.67 -18.71
N LEU A 193 6.87 -2.68 -17.84
CA LEU A 193 6.96 -2.48 -16.39
C LEU A 193 8.28 -1.80 -15.99
N ARG A 194 9.41 -2.29 -16.52
CA ARG A 194 10.74 -1.68 -16.26
C ARG A 194 10.80 -0.25 -16.74
N LEU A 195 10.23 0.05 -17.91
CA LEU A 195 10.19 1.41 -18.45
C LEU A 195 9.32 2.33 -17.58
N ALA A 196 8.18 1.85 -17.10
CA ALA A 196 7.31 2.59 -16.17
C ALA A 196 8.05 2.92 -14.87
N ILE A 197 8.74 1.95 -14.27
CA ILE A 197 9.55 2.15 -13.05
C ILE A 197 10.63 3.21 -13.32
N LYS A 198 11.38 3.07 -14.41
CA LYS A 198 12.42 4.04 -14.81
C LYS A 198 11.84 5.45 -14.96
N ALA A 199 10.65 5.59 -15.55
CA ALA A 199 9.98 6.88 -15.71
C ALA A 199 9.61 7.49 -14.35
N PHE A 200 8.97 6.73 -13.46
CA PHE A 200 8.59 7.21 -12.13
C PHE A 200 9.80 7.60 -11.26
N THR A 201 10.87 6.79 -11.26
CA THR A 201 12.11 7.12 -10.55
C THR A 201 12.80 8.36 -11.13
N THR A 202 12.77 8.52 -12.46
CA THR A 202 13.31 9.74 -13.11
C THR A 202 12.51 10.98 -12.72
N ILE A 203 11.17 10.87 -12.63
CA ILE A 203 10.29 11.96 -12.18
C ILE A 203 10.62 12.35 -10.75
N GLU A 204 10.80 11.38 -9.87
CA GLU A 204 11.16 11.62 -8.47
C GLU A 204 12.46 12.41 -8.36
N ALA A 205 13.51 11.97 -9.05
CA ALA A 205 14.81 12.63 -9.04
C ALA A 205 14.78 14.04 -9.66
N GLN A 206 14.00 14.25 -10.71
CA GLN A 206 13.97 15.52 -11.47
C GLN A 206 12.77 16.42 -11.10
N ALA A 207 12.09 16.16 -9.98
CA ALA A 207 10.85 16.83 -9.59
C ALA A 207 10.94 18.38 -9.57
N HIS A 208 12.14 18.93 -9.33
CA HIS A 208 12.42 20.37 -9.25
C HIS A 208 12.55 21.07 -10.61
N THR A 209 12.68 20.32 -11.71
CA THR A 209 12.92 20.88 -13.04
C THR A 209 11.61 21.25 -13.76
N SER A 210 11.61 22.36 -14.49
CA SER A 210 10.50 22.78 -15.37
C SER A 210 10.46 21.97 -16.66
N ARG A 211 9.28 21.82 -17.29
CA ARG A 211 9.06 21.07 -18.55
C ARG A 211 9.43 19.59 -18.51
N LEU A 212 9.37 18.99 -17.32
CA LEU A 212 9.63 17.57 -17.11
C LEU A 212 8.70 16.66 -17.95
N THR A 213 7.44 17.06 -18.13
CA THR A 213 6.43 16.26 -18.85
C THR A 213 6.85 15.96 -20.30
N ASP A 214 7.34 16.97 -21.02
CA ASP A 214 7.70 16.83 -22.44
C ASP A 214 8.91 15.89 -22.59
N ARG A 215 9.93 16.06 -21.74
CA ARG A 215 11.13 15.20 -21.72
C ARG A 215 10.82 13.74 -21.43
N ILE A 216 9.87 13.48 -20.55
CA ILE A 216 9.47 12.10 -20.24
C ILE A 216 8.70 11.51 -21.40
N SER A 217 7.82 12.27 -22.04
CA SER A 217 7.11 11.79 -23.23
C SER A 217 8.08 11.43 -24.35
N GLU A 218 9.08 12.28 -24.63
CA GLU A 218 10.16 11.99 -25.58
C GLU A 218 10.92 10.70 -25.23
N MET A 219 11.36 10.56 -23.96
CA MET A 219 12.03 9.35 -23.48
C MET A 219 11.18 8.09 -23.67
N LEU A 220 9.89 8.15 -23.33
CA LEU A 220 8.98 7.00 -23.43
C LEU A 220 8.78 6.57 -24.88
N VAL A 221 8.65 7.52 -25.81
CA VAL A 221 8.48 7.24 -27.25
C VAL A 221 9.73 6.57 -27.81
N GLU A 222 10.92 7.08 -27.48
CA GLU A 222 12.19 6.49 -27.95
C GLU A 222 12.39 5.07 -27.43
N GLU A 223 12.15 4.83 -26.14
CA GLU A 223 12.35 3.50 -25.53
C GLU A 223 11.28 2.50 -26.00
N MET A 224 10.03 2.93 -26.21
CA MET A 224 8.99 2.09 -26.83
C MET A 224 9.33 1.72 -28.27
N ALA A 225 9.93 2.62 -29.05
CA ALA A 225 10.37 2.32 -30.41
C ALA A 225 11.47 1.26 -30.43
N LYS A 226 12.41 1.33 -29.48
CA LYS A 226 13.46 0.31 -29.33
C LYS A 226 12.88 -1.06 -28.99
N ILE A 227 11.94 -1.12 -28.05
CA ILE A 227 11.26 -2.37 -27.66
C ILE A 227 10.58 -3.02 -28.88
N LYS A 228 9.88 -2.22 -29.70
CA LYS A 228 9.25 -2.71 -30.93
C LYS A 228 10.28 -3.20 -31.95
N SER A 229 11.40 -2.49 -32.11
CA SER A 229 12.47 -2.91 -33.02
C SER A 229 13.22 -4.16 -32.57
N SER A 230 13.26 -4.44 -31.26
CA SER A 230 13.86 -5.67 -30.71
C SER A 230 12.92 -6.88 -30.75
N SER A 231 11.61 -6.66 -30.87
CA SER A 231 10.61 -7.73 -31.00
C SER A 231 10.34 -8.17 -32.45
N GLU A 232 10.86 -7.46 -33.45
CA GLU A 232 10.81 -7.86 -34.87
C GLU A 232 12.23 -8.28 -35.33
N PRO A 233 12.68 -9.47 -34.94
CA PRO A 233 13.16 -10.41 -35.95
C PRO A 233 12.86 -11.88 -35.61
N GLU A 234 12.00 -12.53 -36.39
CA GLU A 234 11.92 -13.99 -36.67
C GLU A 234 10.80 -14.18 -37.71
N GLU A 235 11.12 -13.95 -38.99
CA GLU A 235 11.26 -14.98 -40.04
C GLU A 235 9.94 -15.29 -40.79
N GLU A 236 9.73 -14.58 -41.90
CA GLU A 236 9.08 -15.16 -43.08
C GLU A 236 9.97 -16.34 -43.57
N ILE A 237 9.63 -17.56 -43.19
CA ILE A 237 10.04 -18.75 -43.92
C ILE A 237 8.89 -19.12 -44.86
N GLU A 238 9.11 -18.94 -46.15
CA GLU A 238 8.25 -19.48 -47.20
C GLU A 238 8.13 -21.02 -47.04
N PRO A 239 6.93 -21.62 -47.19
CA PRO A 239 6.80 -23.07 -47.09
C PRO A 239 7.45 -23.75 -48.30
N GLU A 240 8.52 -24.52 -48.06
CA GLU A 240 9.05 -25.47 -49.05
C GLU A 240 8.01 -26.59 -49.30
N GLU A 241 7.56 -26.70 -50.55
CA GLU A 241 6.74 -27.80 -51.03
C GLU A 241 7.49 -29.14 -50.92
N VAL A 242 7.09 -30.01 -49.98
CA VAL A 242 7.44 -31.43 -50.03
C VAL A 242 6.33 -32.19 -50.76
N LYS A 243 6.54 -32.46 -52.05
CA LYS A 243 5.86 -33.54 -52.78
C LYS A 243 6.62 -34.85 -52.57
N VAL A 244 5.93 -35.91 -52.15
CA VAL A 244 5.63 -37.19 -52.85
C VAL A 244 5.10 -38.25 -51.84
N PRO A 245 4.46 -39.37 -52.24
CA PRO A 245 3.21 -39.57 -52.97
C PRO A 245 2.22 -40.49 -52.19
N ASP A 246 1.06 -40.68 -52.79
CA ASP A 246 -0.07 -41.52 -52.40
C ASP A 246 0.24 -43.05 -52.46
N ALA A 247 -0.16 -43.83 -51.44
CA ALA A 247 -0.42 -45.28 -51.52
C ALA A 247 -1.06 -45.84 -50.21
N SER A 248 -2.39 -45.95 -50.23
CA SER A 248 -3.24 -47.07 -49.80
C SER A 248 -2.90 -47.99 -48.60
N SER A 249 -3.91 -48.08 -47.73
CA SER A 249 -4.59 -49.29 -47.20
C SER A 249 -4.06 -50.07 -45.98
N GLU A 250 -4.99 -50.14 -45.02
CA GLU A 250 -5.46 -51.31 -44.27
C GLU A 250 -5.04 -51.52 -42.81
N VAL A 251 -6.09 -51.89 -42.06
CA VAL A 251 -6.28 -52.03 -40.62
C VAL A 251 -6.19 -53.52 -40.30
N GLU A 252 -5.57 -53.91 -39.18
CA GLU A 252 -6.12 -55.03 -38.38
C GLU A 252 -5.63 -55.02 -36.93
N GLU A 253 -6.57 -55.41 -36.06
CA GLU A 253 -6.55 -55.47 -34.60
C GLU A 253 -5.65 -56.59 -34.04
N THR A 254 -5.33 -56.51 -32.74
CA THR A 254 -5.58 -57.63 -31.79
C THR A 254 -5.28 -57.25 -30.34
N ILE A 255 -6.25 -57.52 -29.46
CA ILE A 255 -6.17 -57.57 -27.98
C ILE A 255 -6.03 -59.08 -27.60
N PRO A 256 -5.42 -59.47 -26.46
CA PRO A 256 -6.22 -59.85 -25.26
C PRO A 256 -5.56 -59.41 -23.92
N GLU A 257 -6.34 -58.85 -22.98
CA GLU A 257 -6.93 -59.46 -21.76
C GLU A 257 -5.95 -59.85 -20.61
N THR A 258 -6.18 -59.20 -19.46
CA THR A 258 -5.74 -59.54 -18.08
C THR A 258 -6.54 -60.74 -17.53
N PRO A 259 -6.12 -61.42 -16.43
CA PRO A 259 -6.71 -61.03 -15.12
C PRO A 259 -5.91 -61.34 -13.83
N ASP A 260 -6.39 -60.70 -12.75
CA ASP A 260 -6.47 -61.09 -11.33
C ASP A 260 -5.39 -60.75 -10.27
N GLU A 261 -5.92 -60.10 -9.23
CA GLU A 261 -5.37 -59.71 -7.92
C GLU A 261 -5.24 -60.90 -6.96
N VAL A 262 -4.23 -60.90 -6.06
CA VAL A 262 -4.33 -61.43 -4.68
C VAL A 262 -3.37 -60.66 -3.75
N GLU A 263 -3.90 -60.27 -2.58
CA GLU A 263 -3.29 -59.59 -1.44
C GLU A 263 -2.13 -60.35 -0.76
N SER A 264 -1.23 -59.61 -0.09
CA SER A 264 -0.91 -59.76 1.36
C SER A 264 0.39 -58.99 1.75
N GLU A 265 0.30 -58.14 2.77
CA GLU A 265 1.44 -57.65 3.56
C GLU A 265 1.99 -58.77 4.46
N PRO A 266 3.20 -58.66 5.07
CA PRO A 266 3.37 -57.80 6.26
C PRO A 266 4.74 -57.09 6.39
N GLU A 267 4.76 -56.05 7.23
CA GLU A 267 5.96 -55.42 7.81
C GLU A 267 6.81 -56.39 8.65
N PRO A 268 8.02 -55.96 9.03
CA PRO A 268 8.37 -56.06 10.45
C PRO A 268 9.01 -54.78 11.02
N GLU A 269 8.41 -54.26 12.10
CA GLU A 269 8.93 -54.15 13.48
C GLU A 269 10.43 -54.55 13.71
N VAL A 270 11.28 -53.99 14.59
CA VAL A 270 11.15 -53.08 15.75
C VAL A 270 12.55 -52.88 16.39
N GLU A 271 12.78 -51.67 16.93
CA GLU A 271 13.54 -51.31 18.17
C GLU A 271 15.08 -51.53 18.35
N PRO A 272 15.70 -51.01 19.43
CA PRO A 272 15.58 -49.67 20.05
C PRO A 272 16.94 -49.13 20.56
N GLU A 273 17.02 -47.87 21.00
CA GLU A 273 17.74 -47.55 22.25
C GLU A 273 16.98 -46.47 23.05
N LEU A 274 16.61 -46.86 24.26
CA LEU A 274 16.11 -46.10 25.41
C LEU A 274 17.30 -45.67 26.28
N GLU A 275 17.20 -44.50 26.90
CA GLU A 275 17.13 -44.31 28.37
C GLU A 275 17.12 -42.79 28.68
N VAL A 276 16.04 -42.21 29.24
CA VAL A 276 15.59 -42.22 30.66
C VAL A 276 16.43 -41.23 31.51
N VAL A 277 15.96 -40.38 32.43
CA VAL A 277 14.68 -39.93 33.02
C VAL A 277 15.05 -38.71 33.89
N THR A 278 14.08 -37.81 34.19
CA THR A 278 13.69 -37.32 35.54
C THR A 278 12.82 -36.07 35.37
N GLU A 279 11.49 -36.21 35.53
CA GLU A 279 10.69 -35.82 36.73
C GLU A 279 10.42 -34.30 36.77
N ALA A 280 9.21 -33.85 36.41
CA ALA A 280 7.98 -33.84 37.21
C ALA A 280 8.00 -32.77 38.31
N GLU A 281 7.19 -31.73 38.14
CA GLU A 281 6.26 -31.29 39.19
C GLU A 281 5.15 -30.40 38.61
N GLU A 282 3.96 -30.64 39.14
CA GLU A 282 2.65 -30.13 38.78
C GLU A 282 2.19 -29.28 39.98
N GLU A 283 1.86 -28.00 39.78
CA GLU A 283 1.07 -27.23 40.77
C GLU A 283 0.12 -26.25 40.05
N LYS A 284 -1.17 -26.37 40.39
CA LYS A 284 -2.21 -25.33 40.23
C LYS A 284 -2.56 -24.77 41.64
N PRO A 285 -3.50 -23.81 41.76
CA PRO A 285 -3.29 -22.37 41.75
C PRO A 285 -3.53 -21.75 43.14
N ALA A 286 -3.08 -20.52 43.38
CA ALA A 286 -3.43 -19.76 44.59
C ALA A 286 -3.97 -18.37 44.23
N GLU A 287 -5.13 -18.09 44.81
CA GLU A 287 -5.82 -16.80 44.91
C GLU A 287 -4.93 -15.74 45.56
N VAL A 288 -5.01 -14.48 45.08
CA VAL A 288 -4.83 -13.30 45.93
C VAL A 288 -5.85 -12.24 45.51
N GLU A 289 -6.92 -12.16 46.28
CA GLU A 289 -7.66 -10.93 46.54
C GLU A 289 -6.70 -9.86 47.09
N ALA A 290 -6.64 -8.69 46.48
CA ALA A 290 -6.32 -7.41 47.14
C ALA A 290 -6.22 -6.30 46.07
N GLU A 291 -7.36 -5.79 45.61
CA GLU A 291 -7.47 -4.44 45.02
C GLU A 291 -8.96 -4.04 44.94
N ALA A 292 -9.63 -4.09 46.10
CA ALA A 292 -10.99 -3.59 46.29
C ALA A 292 -11.06 -2.90 47.67
N GLU A 293 -10.21 -1.91 47.89
CA GLU A 293 -10.24 -1.09 49.12
C GLU A 293 -9.62 0.31 48.86
N VAL A 294 -10.11 1.02 47.82
CA VAL A 294 -9.87 2.49 47.67
C VAL A 294 -11.09 3.20 47.04
N LYS A 295 -12.30 2.63 47.12
CA LYS A 295 -13.49 3.24 46.49
C LYS A 295 -14.73 3.39 47.37
N GLU A 296 -14.64 3.10 48.67
CA GLU A 296 -15.74 3.34 49.61
C GLU A 296 -15.56 4.57 50.52
N GLU A 297 -14.44 5.32 50.42
CA GLU A 297 -14.24 6.55 51.21
C GLU A 297 -14.55 7.88 50.47
N GLU A 298 -14.97 7.85 49.20
CA GLU A 298 -15.36 9.08 48.48
C GLU A 298 -16.89 9.28 48.33
N ASP A 299 -17.71 8.25 48.56
CA ASP A 299 -19.19 8.37 48.47
C ASP A 299 -19.87 8.80 49.79
N GLU A 300 -19.15 8.83 50.91
CA GLU A 300 -19.70 9.28 52.21
C GLU A 300 -19.45 10.77 52.53
N LYS A 301 -18.80 11.52 51.63
CA LYS A 301 -18.55 12.97 51.79
C LYS A 301 -19.37 13.89 50.89
N GLN A 302 -20.30 13.37 50.09
CA GLN A 302 -21.18 14.20 49.24
C GLN A 302 -22.64 14.29 49.71
N THR A 303 -23.00 13.68 50.84
CA THR A 303 -24.38 13.74 51.38
C THR A 303 -24.56 14.68 52.57
N GLU A 304 -23.50 15.36 53.06
CA GLU A 304 -23.58 16.30 54.20
C GLU A 304 -23.41 17.80 53.85
N GLU A 305 -23.24 18.19 52.58
CA GLU A 305 -23.12 19.61 52.18
C GLU A 305 -24.37 20.19 51.46
N VAL A 306 -25.51 19.50 51.52
CA VAL A 306 -26.80 20.05 51.04
C VAL A 306 -27.89 19.91 52.11
N SER A 307 -27.62 20.36 53.33
CA SER A 307 -28.66 20.83 54.24
C SER A 307 -28.07 21.67 55.38
N GLU A 308 -27.72 22.93 55.10
CA GLU A 308 -27.79 24.04 56.06
C GLU A 308 -27.85 25.38 55.32
#